data_AF-A0A6J6V1G3-F1
#
_entry.id   AF-A0A6J6V1G3-F1
#
_cell.length_a   1.000
_cell.length_b   1.000
_cell.length_c   1.000
_cell.angle_alpha   90.00
_cell.angle_beta   90.00
_cell.angle_gamma   90.00
#
_symmetry.space_group_name_H-M   'P 1'
#
loop_
_entity.id
_entity.type
_entity.pdbx_description
1 polymer ?
#
loop_
_entity_poly.entity_id
_entity_poly.type
_entity_poly.pdbx_seq_one_letter_code
_entity_poly.pdbx_strand_id
1 'polypeptide(L)'
;MLPSMSLDSFHTAHLDPASGYGLVVCPRPEDDVLLDGSSLHVAAWDHACQSLASLGWAPVRDDAGFLSYLGATVDGGLVVEARSFRSPAQPPDGDTLRTLYAATGLVTRAVRPRRG
;
A
#
# COMPACT_ATOMS: atom_id res chain seq x y z
N MET A 1 -13.37 7.00 11.69
CA MET A 1 -12.28 6.02 11.50
C MET A 1 -12.48 5.43 10.11
N LEU A 2 -11.48 5.50 9.23
CA LEU A 2 -11.57 4.81 7.94
C LEU A 2 -11.46 3.29 8.18
N PRO A 3 -12.23 2.46 7.47
CA PRO A 3 -12.11 1.02 7.60
C PRO A 3 -10.73 0.57 7.12
N SER A 4 -10.03 -0.19 7.95
CA SER A 4 -8.86 -0.97 7.52
C SER A 4 -9.33 -2.34 7.05
N MET A 5 -8.63 -2.88 6.06
CA MET A 5 -8.93 -4.18 5.48
C MET A 5 -7.65 -4.97 5.31
N SER A 6 -7.56 -6.12 5.98
CA SER A 6 -6.49 -7.08 5.72
C SER A 6 -6.70 -7.68 4.33
N LEU A 7 -5.70 -7.53 3.45
CA LEU A 7 -5.68 -8.18 2.14
C LEU A 7 -5.15 -9.61 2.24
N ASP A 8 -4.25 -9.82 3.20
CA ASP A 8 -3.70 -11.08 3.69
C ASP A 8 -3.04 -10.85 5.07
N SER A 9 -2.16 -11.76 5.51
CA SER A 9 -1.45 -11.66 6.80
C SER A 9 -0.36 -10.58 6.86
N PHE A 10 0.06 -10.02 5.73
CA PHE A 10 1.17 -9.08 5.61
C PHE A 10 0.74 -7.70 5.11
N HIS A 11 -0.40 -7.62 4.41
CA HIS A 11 -0.86 -6.41 3.74
C HIS A 11 -2.16 -5.89 4.35
N THR A 12 -2.16 -4.61 4.70
CA THR A 12 -3.36 -3.91 5.20
C THR A 12 -3.66 -2.71 4.33
N ALA A 13 -4.89 -2.64 3.80
CA ALA A 13 -5.38 -1.53 3.01
C ALA A 13 -6.23 -0.57 3.87
N HIS A 14 -6.06 0.72 3.63
CA HIS A 14 -6.88 1.81 4.16
C HIS A 14 -7.44 2.57 2.96
N LEU A 15 -8.72 2.34 2.66
CA LEU A 15 -9.34 2.81 1.43
C LEU A 15 -10.41 3.84 1.77
N ASP A 16 -10.43 4.96 1.03
CA ASP A 16 -11.53 5.90 1.04
C ASP A 16 -12.30 5.85 -0.28
N PRO A 17 -13.44 5.13 -0.34
CA PRO A 17 -14.23 5.00 -1.56
C PRO A 17 -14.75 6.33 -2.11
N ALA A 18 -14.95 7.34 -1.24
CA ALA A 18 -15.48 8.63 -1.64
C ALA A 18 -14.50 9.39 -2.54
N SER A 19 -13.23 9.49 -2.14
CA SER A 19 -12.18 10.10 -2.97
C SER A 19 -11.58 9.15 -4.00
N GLY A 20 -11.76 7.84 -3.85
CA GLY A 20 -11.06 6.84 -4.67
C GLY A 20 -9.56 6.78 -4.39
N TYR A 21 -9.10 7.32 -3.25
CA TYR A 21 -7.72 7.26 -2.79
C TYR A 21 -7.59 6.31 -1.59
N GLY A 22 -6.46 5.63 -1.51
CA GLY A 22 -6.18 4.72 -0.41
C GLY A 22 -4.70 4.44 -0.28
N LEU A 23 -4.34 3.77 0.80
CA LEU A 23 -2.97 3.40 1.14
C LEU A 23 -2.92 1.92 1.49
N VAL A 24 -1.82 1.27 1.13
CA VAL A 24 -1.54 -0.14 1.45
C VAL A 24 -0.26 -0.18 2.26
N VAL A 25 -0.33 -0.75 3.46
CA VAL A 25 0.86 -1.07 4.25
C VAL A 25 1.34 -2.45 3.82
N CYS A 26 2.61 -2.56 3.45
CA CYS A 26 3.27 -3.80 3.05
C CYS A 26 4.56 -4.04 3.84
N PRO A 27 4.99 -5.30 4.02
CA PRO A 27 6.29 -5.62 4.62
C PRO A 27 7.43 -5.08 3.75
N ARG A 28 8.62 -4.93 4.33
CA ARG A 28 9.79 -4.53 3.53
C ARG A 28 10.32 -5.72 2.74
N PRO A 29 10.89 -5.50 1.53
CA PRO A 29 11.58 -6.55 0.80
C PRO A 29 12.80 -7.12 1.56
N GLU A 30 13.39 -6.35 2.49
CA GLU A 30 14.52 -6.82 3.31
C GLU A 30 14.12 -7.87 4.34
N ASP A 31 12.83 -8.02 4.63
CA ASP A 31 12.27 -9.02 5.53
C ASP A 31 11.74 -10.26 4.76
N ASP A 32 12.14 -10.42 3.49
CA ASP A 32 11.67 -11.52 2.66
C ASP A 32 12.16 -12.88 3.17
N VAL A 33 11.28 -13.88 3.05
CA VAL A 33 11.54 -15.27 3.42
C VAL A 33 11.51 -16.10 2.15
N LEU A 34 12.62 -16.80 1.88
CA LEU A 34 12.69 -17.73 0.77
C LEU A 34 12.25 -19.13 1.22
N LEU A 35 11.22 -19.66 0.58
CA LEU A 35 10.74 -21.03 0.76
C LEU A 35 10.90 -21.78 -0.56
N ASP A 36 11.74 -22.83 -0.56
CA ASP A 36 12.05 -23.63 -1.76
C ASP A 36 12.45 -22.78 -2.99
N GLY A 37 13.22 -21.71 -2.76
CA GLY A 37 13.66 -20.78 -3.80
C GLY A 37 12.63 -19.74 -4.24
N SER A 38 11.43 -19.74 -3.65
CA SER A 38 10.37 -18.78 -3.92
C SER A 38 10.32 -17.68 -2.85
N SER A 39 10.19 -16.42 -3.30
CA SER A 39 10.02 -15.25 -2.42
C SER A 39 8.60 -15.20 -1.86
N LEU A 40 8.47 -15.29 -0.53
CA LEU A 40 7.19 -15.11 0.15
C LEU A 40 6.67 -13.68 -0.03
N HIS A 41 7.56 -12.69 -0.06
CA HIS A 41 7.23 -11.29 -0.31
C HIS A 41 6.53 -11.13 -1.66
N VAL A 42 7.09 -11.70 -2.73
CA VAL A 42 6.49 -11.62 -4.08
C VAL A 42 5.14 -12.33 -4.13
N ALA A 43 5.06 -13.55 -3.60
CA ALA A 43 3.83 -14.34 -3.63
C ALA A 43 2.69 -13.66 -2.83
N ALA A 44 3.00 -13.11 -1.65
CA ALA A 44 2.04 -12.36 -0.84
C ALA A 44 1.63 -11.06 -1.54
N TRP A 45 2.55 -10.36 -2.19
CA TRP A 45 2.24 -9.13 -2.92
C TRP A 45 1.28 -9.37 -4.09
N ASP A 46 1.50 -10.45 -4.86
CA ASP A 46 0.61 -10.81 -5.97
C ASP A 46 -0.80 -11.13 -5.46
N HIS A 47 -0.91 -11.85 -4.35
CA HIS A 47 -2.19 -12.12 -3.69
C HIS A 47 -2.87 -10.82 -3.21
N ALA A 48 -2.14 -9.93 -2.54
CA ALA A 48 -2.66 -8.63 -2.11
C ALA A 48 -3.17 -7.78 -3.27
N CYS A 49 -2.47 -7.80 -4.41
CA CYS A 49 -2.91 -7.12 -5.64
C CYS A 49 -4.22 -7.72 -6.19
N GLN A 50 -4.36 -9.05 -6.19
CA GLN A 50 -5.60 -9.70 -6.61
C GLN A 50 -6.77 -9.35 -5.69
N SER A 51 -6.54 -9.35 -4.37
CA SER A 51 -7.51 -8.91 -3.36
C SER A 51 -7.96 -7.47 -3.62
N LEU A 52 -7.03 -6.53 -3.81
CA LEU A 52 -7.34 -5.14 -4.16
C LEU A 52 -8.13 -5.02 -5.47
N ALA A 53 -7.72 -5.76 -6.51
CA ALA A 53 -8.37 -5.72 -7.81
C ALA A 53 -9.82 -6.18 -7.73
N SER A 54 -10.11 -7.23 -6.94
CA SER A 54 -11.48 -7.70 -6.69
C SER A 54 -12.39 -6.61 -6.10
N LEU A 55 -11.80 -5.68 -5.34
CA LEU A 55 -12.48 -4.56 -4.69
C LEU A 55 -12.61 -3.33 -5.60
N GLY A 56 -11.98 -3.31 -6.78
CA GLY A 56 -12.00 -2.14 -7.64
C GLY A 56 -10.77 -1.23 -7.51
N TRP A 57 -9.69 -1.72 -6.91
CA TRP A 57 -8.51 -0.91 -6.57
C TRP A 57 -7.22 -1.48 -7.17
N ALA A 58 -6.24 -0.62 -7.37
CA ALA A 58 -4.89 -1.02 -7.78
C ALA A 58 -3.83 -0.16 -7.09
N PRO A 59 -2.65 -0.71 -6.78
CA PRO A 59 -1.52 0.09 -6.35
C PRO A 59 -1.06 1.03 -7.45
N VAL A 60 -0.67 2.24 -7.08
CA VAL A 60 -0.14 3.25 -8.01
C VAL A 60 1.32 2.94 -8.32
N ARG A 61 1.68 3.08 -9.59
CA ARG A 61 3.06 3.03 -10.04
C ARG A 61 3.51 4.41 -10.51
N ASP A 62 4.76 4.75 -10.25
CA ASP A 62 5.42 5.92 -10.80
C ASP A 62 5.70 5.75 -12.30
N ASP A 63 6.22 6.81 -12.93
CA ASP A 63 6.53 6.82 -14.37
C ASP A 63 7.58 5.78 -14.78
N ALA A 64 8.37 5.28 -13.82
CA ALA A 64 9.35 4.23 -14.03
C ALA A 64 8.79 2.81 -13.78
N GLY A 65 7.51 2.70 -13.43
CA GLY A 65 6.81 1.44 -13.18
C GLY A 65 7.01 0.89 -11.77
N PHE A 66 7.72 1.60 -10.88
CA PHE A 66 7.88 1.21 -9.48
C PHE A 66 6.66 1.62 -8.67
N LEU A 67 6.41 0.95 -7.54
CA LEU A 67 5.32 1.34 -6.66
C LEU A 67 5.55 2.75 -6.11
N SER A 68 4.47 3.55 -6.06
CA SER A 68 4.47 4.88 -5.44
C SER A 68 4.52 4.72 -3.93
N TYR A 69 5.73 4.73 -3.36
CA TYR A 69 5.95 4.66 -1.92
C TYR A 69 5.90 6.05 -1.28
N LEU A 70 5.06 6.22 -0.26
CA LEU A 70 4.96 7.45 0.52
C LEU A 70 5.93 7.51 1.70
N GLY A 71 6.38 6.35 2.17
CA GLY A 71 7.30 6.24 3.30
C GLY A 71 7.08 4.96 4.07
N ALA A 72 7.34 5.02 5.37
CA ALA A 72 7.19 3.87 6.27
C ALA A 72 6.40 4.23 7.54
N THR A 73 5.76 3.21 8.11
CA THR A 73 5.10 3.25 9.41
C THR A 73 6.12 3.19 10.56
N VAL A 74 5.68 3.43 11.79
CA VAL A 74 6.53 3.34 13.01
C VAL A 74 7.18 1.96 13.13
N ASP A 75 6.42 0.91 12.81
CA ASP A 75 6.86 -0.48 12.90
C ASP A 75 7.67 -0.94 11.66
N GLY A 76 7.92 -0.03 10.72
CA GLY A 76 8.80 -0.25 9.58
C GLY A 76 8.10 -0.67 8.29
N GLY A 77 6.81 -0.98 8.28
CA GLY A 77 6.05 -1.31 7.07
C GLY A 77 6.10 -0.18 6.03
N LEU A 78 6.22 -0.50 4.75
CA LEU A 78 6.19 0.49 3.67
C LEU A 78 4.75 0.86 3.34
N VAL A 79 4.52 2.13 3.01
CA VAL A 79 3.20 2.64 2.64
C VAL A 79 3.19 2.92 1.15
N VAL A 80 2.33 2.20 0.42
CA VAL A 80 2.13 2.30 -1.03
C VAL A 80 0.80 2.98 -1.32
N GLU A 81 0.77 3.87 -2.29
CA GLU A 81 -0.49 4.47 -2.76
C GLU A 81 -1.36 3.47 -3.51
N ALA A 82 -2.67 3.59 -3.34
CA ALA A 82 -3.67 2.84 -4.11
C ALA A 82 -4.77 3.78 -4.65
N ARG A 83 -5.29 3.44 -5.82
CA ARG A 83 -6.37 4.16 -6.49
C ARG A 83 -7.50 3.23 -6.89
N SER A 84 -8.72 3.73 -6.72
CA SER A 84 -9.90 3.06 -7.26
C SER A 84 -9.94 3.27 -8.77
N PHE A 85 -10.17 2.21 -9.53
CA PHE A 85 -10.52 2.31 -10.94
C PHE A 85 -12.05 2.39 -11.16
N ARG A 86 -12.83 2.41 -10.08
CA ARG A 86 -14.29 2.61 -10.10
C ARG A 86 -14.70 4.06 -9.86
N SER A 87 -13.79 4.90 -9.38
CA SER A 87 -14.02 6.31 -9.08
C SER A 87 -13.10 7.19 -9.92
N PRO A 88 -13.54 8.37 -10.37
CA PRO A 88 -12.68 9.28 -11.12
C PRO A 88 -11.47 9.69 -10.27
N ALA A 89 -10.31 9.80 -10.92
CA ALA A 89 -9.08 10.21 -10.26
C ALA A 89 -9.16 11.69 -9.87
N GLN A 90 -9.62 11.97 -8.66
CA GLN A 90 -9.50 13.29 -8.05
C GLN A 90 -8.43 13.25 -6.94
N PRO A 91 -7.61 14.30 -6.80
CA PRO A 91 -6.75 14.41 -5.65
C PRO A 91 -7.59 14.40 -4.36
N PRO A 92 -7.28 13.54 -3.37
CA PRO A 92 -7.96 13.61 -2.07
C PRO A 92 -7.72 14.98 -1.44
N ASP A 93 -8.71 15.48 -0.70
CA ASP A 93 -8.51 16.68 0.09
C ASP A 93 -7.51 16.45 1.24
N GLY A 94 -7.04 17.55 1.83
CA GLY A 94 -6.04 17.49 2.90
C GLY A 94 -6.53 16.75 4.15
N ASP A 95 -7.83 16.71 4.40
CA ASP A 95 -8.41 16.08 5.59
C ASP A 95 -8.47 14.56 5.42
N THR A 96 -8.81 14.11 4.22
CA THR A 96 -8.76 12.71 3.79
C THR A 96 -7.33 12.19 3.87
N LEU A 97 -6.35 12.94 3.34
CA LEU A 97 -4.93 12.58 3.43
C LEU A 97 -4.46 12.47 4.88
N ARG A 98 -4.77 13.45 5.73
CA ARG A 98 -4.41 13.40 7.16
C ARG A 98 -5.02 12.18 7.85
N THR A 99 -6.27 11.84 7.53
CA THR A 99 -6.95 10.67 8.10
C THR A 99 -6.29 9.36 7.67
N LEU A 100 -5.94 9.23 6.39
CA LEU A 100 -5.26 8.05 5.86
C LEU A 100 -3.84 7.89 6.42
N TYR A 101 -3.07 8.97 6.52
CA TYR A 101 -1.73 8.94 7.12
C TYR A 101 -1.78 8.56 8.59
N ALA A 102 -2.72 9.12 9.36
CA ALA A 102 -2.92 8.73 10.74
C ALA A 102 -3.34 7.26 10.88
N ALA A 103 -4.22 6.77 9.99
CA ALA A 103 -4.71 5.38 10.04
C ALA A 103 -3.62 4.35 9.72
N THR A 104 -2.69 4.69 8.82
CA THR A 104 -1.53 3.84 8.49
C THR A 104 -0.39 3.94 9.52
N GLY A 105 -0.40 4.96 10.39
CA GLY A 105 0.75 5.25 11.25
C GLY A 105 1.98 5.73 10.47
N LEU A 106 1.76 6.33 9.29
CA LEU A 106 2.83 6.89 8.46
C LEU A 106 3.56 8.01 9.21
N VAL A 107 4.86 7.85 9.42
CA VAL A 107 5.69 8.80 10.19
C VAL A 107 6.77 9.50 9.38
N THR A 108 6.99 9.09 8.13
CA THR A 108 7.97 9.67 7.18
C THR A 108 9.37 9.90 7.77
N ARG A 109 10.26 8.92 7.58
CA ARG A 109 11.66 9.15 7.18
C ARG A 109 11.76 8.65 5.74
N ALA A 110 12.39 9.39 4.84
CA ALA A 110 12.50 9.03 3.42
C ALA A 110 13.16 7.64 3.25
N VAL A 111 12.34 6.59 3.16
CA VAL A 111 12.80 5.22 2.87
C VAL A 111 12.71 5.05 1.36
N ARG A 112 13.85 5.15 0.67
CA ARG A 112 13.99 4.43 -0.60
C ARG A 112 14.34 2.99 -0.23
N PRO A 113 13.56 1.98 -0.63
CA PRO A 113 13.98 0.60 -0.47
C PRO A 113 15.35 0.41 -1.13
N ARG A 114 16.29 -0.22 -0.43
CA ARG A 114 17.57 -0.59 -1.05
C ARG A 114 17.27 -1.63 -2.13
N ARG A 115 17.80 -1.38 -3.33
CA ARG A 115 17.73 -2.31 -4.45
C ARG A 115 18.41 -3.62 -4.03
N GLY A 116 17.62 -4.70 -3.93
CA GLY A 116 18.11 -6.06 -4.02
C GLY A 116 18.34 -6.44 -5.48
#